data_AF-A0A9W7FTH5-F1
#
_entry.id   AF-A0A9W7FTH5-F1
#
_cell.length_a   1.000
_cell.length_b   1.000
_cell.length_c   1.000
_cell.angle_alpha   90.00
_cell.angle_beta   90.00
_cell.angle_gamma   90.00
#
_symmetry.space_group_name_H-M   'P 1'
#
loop_
_entity.id
_entity.type
_entity.pdbx_description
1 polymer ?
#
loop_
_entity_poly.entity_id
_entity_poly.type
_entity_poly.pdbx_seq_one_letter_code
_entity_poly.pdbx_strand_id
1 'polypeptide(L)'
;MRKRKPAVVVAPPTDSTDADSAAPVIVVKKTSKRSFTIQSNFEGNGGHFIDISVQNFDKSSLHTVIISKEWLSELITLAGGATCTAETLTKYIMFYLLDNGMKIDNTEGMIDAAAFPINYFSARQVKYFYEGVEETLADWIKEGKEV
;
A
#
# COMPACT_ATOMS: atom_id res chain seq x y z
N MET A 1 13.56 -15.55 -27.91
CA MET A 1 13.58 -14.43 -26.94
C MET A 1 14.94 -13.75 -26.98
N ARG A 2 15.04 -12.54 -27.54
CA ARG A 2 16.29 -11.75 -27.54
C ARG A 2 16.32 -10.87 -26.29
N LYS A 3 17.25 -11.11 -25.37
CA LYS A 3 17.50 -10.24 -24.22
C LYS A 3 17.95 -8.87 -24.73
N ARG A 4 17.15 -7.82 -24.52
CA ARG A 4 17.56 -6.44 -24.80
C ARG A 4 18.60 -6.04 -23.74
N LYS A 5 19.82 -5.73 -24.18
CA LYS A 5 20.84 -5.09 -23.34
C LYS A 5 20.37 -3.67 -22.96
N PRO A 6 20.69 -3.16 -21.76
CA PRO A 6 20.38 -1.79 -21.40
C PRO A 6 21.14 -0.81 -22.30
N ALA A 7 20.44 0.24 -22.74
CA ALA A 7 21.01 1.30 -23.56
C ALA A 7 21.94 2.18 -22.69
N VAL A 8 23.22 2.21 -23.05
CA VAL A 8 24.20 3.15 -22.51
C VAL A 8 23.98 4.48 -23.23
N VAL A 9 23.41 5.47 -22.54
CA VAL A 9 23.30 6.83 -23.07
C VAL A 9 24.56 7.57 -22.65
N VAL A 10 25.49 7.76 -23.59
CA VAL A 10 26.68 8.60 -23.42
C VAL A 10 26.30 10.02 -23.81
N ALA A 11 26.25 10.95 -22.85
CA ALA A 11 26.14 12.37 -23.16
C ALA A 11 27.51 12.90 -23.65
N PRO A 12 27.57 13.84 -24.61
CA PRO A 12 28.82 14.43 -25.05
C PRO A 12 29.42 15.33 -23.95
N PRO A 13 30.76 15.40 -23.84
CA PRO A 13 31.42 16.16 -22.79
C PRO A 13 31.31 17.66 -23.07
N THR A 14 30.87 18.42 -22.07
CA THR A 14 31.05 19.87 -22.01
C THR A 14 32.44 20.16 -21.46
N ASP A 15 33.18 20.94 -22.22
CA ASP A 15 34.56 21.37 -22.02
C ASP A 15 34.67 22.37 -20.85
N SER A 16 35.42 22.02 -19.79
CA SER A 16 36.17 22.95 -18.94
C SER A 16 36.89 22.21 -17.80
N THR A 17 38.21 22.14 -17.91
CA THR A 17 39.25 22.24 -16.88
C THR A 17 38.82 22.13 -15.41
N ASP A 18 39.10 21.00 -14.76
CA ASP A 18 40.03 20.87 -13.62
C ASP A 18 40.00 19.44 -13.08
N ALA A 19 41.18 18.93 -12.74
CA ALA A 19 41.39 17.58 -12.27
C ALA A 19 40.97 17.43 -10.80
N ASP A 20 39.84 16.76 -10.57
CA ASP A 20 39.70 15.90 -9.40
C ASP A 20 38.83 14.68 -9.76
N SER A 21 39.38 13.50 -9.52
CA SER A 21 38.85 12.22 -9.98
C SER A 21 37.69 11.77 -9.08
N ALA A 22 36.53 12.41 -9.23
CA ALA A 22 35.28 11.90 -8.64
C ALA A 22 34.78 10.71 -9.48
N ALA A 23 34.91 9.50 -8.91
CA ALA A 23 34.32 8.29 -9.48
C ALA A 23 32.82 8.51 -9.80
N PRO A 24 32.30 7.94 -10.90
CA PRO A 24 30.89 8.10 -11.25
C PRO A 24 30.02 7.56 -10.12
N VAL A 25 29.30 8.45 -9.45
CA VAL A 25 28.26 8.09 -8.48
C VAL A 25 27.15 7.39 -9.28
N ILE A 26 27.17 6.06 -9.26
CA ILE A 26 26.07 5.25 -9.74
C ILE A 26 24.91 5.51 -8.79
N VAL A 27 24.03 6.46 -9.15
CA VAL A 27 22.73 6.59 -8.50
C VAL A 27 21.91 5.38 -8.93
N VAL A 28 22.04 4.30 -8.17
CA VAL A 28 21.10 3.18 -8.24
C VAL A 28 19.75 3.77 -7.85
N LYS A 29 18.89 4.03 -8.85
CA LYS A 29 17.48 4.33 -8.60
C LYS A 29 16.93 3.13 -7.84
N LYS A 30 16.83 3.29 -6.51
CA LYS A 30 16.22 2.31 -5.61
C LYS A 30 14.82 2.12 -6.15
N THR A 31 14.52 0.95 -6.72
CA THR A 31 13.18 0.62 -7.18
C THR A 31 12.28 0.77 -5.97
N SER A 32 11.53 1.86 -5.89
CA SER A 32 10.74 2.19 -4.72
C SER A 32 9.62 1.16 -4.64
N LYS A 33 9.75 0.20 -3.71
CA LYS A 33 8.76 -0.85 -3.51
C LYS A 33 7.61 -0.27 -2.70
N ARG A 34 6.42 -0.86 -2.86
CA ARG A 34 5.31 -0.64 -1.94
C ARG A 34 5.73 -1.09 -0.55
N SER A 35 5.38 -0.32 0.48
CA SER A 35 5.60 -0.72 1.87
C SER A 35 4.52 -0.17 2.79
N PHE A 36 4.19 -0.95 3.82
CA PHE A 36 3.10 -0.70 4.74
C PHE A 36 3.62 -0.68 6.18
N THR A 37 3.56 0.47 6.83
CA THR A 37 4.06 0.65 8.20
C THR A 37 2.92 1.03 9.12
N ILE A 38 2.60 0.17 10.08
CA ILE A 38 1.62 0.46 11.14
C ILE A 38 2.25 1.48 12.09
N GLN A 39 1.58 2.61 12.29
CA GLN A 39 1.99 3.67 13.20
C GLN A 39 1.33 3.49 14.57
N SER A 40 0.05 3.13 14.57
CA SER A 40 -0.74 2.92 15.78
C SER A 40 -1.81 1.85 15.54
N ASN A 41 -2.20 1.17 16.62
CA ASN A 41 -3.33 0.26 16.64
C ASN A 41 -4.04 0.46 17.99
N PHE A 42 -5.20 1.10 17.94
CA PHE A 42 -6.06 1.32 19.10
C PHE A 42 -7.25 0.36 19.02
N GLU A 43 -7.34 -0.55 20.00
CA GLU A 43 -8.50 -1.43 20.13
C GLU A 43 -9.56 -0.78 21.04
N GLY A 44 -10.76 -0.59 20.47
CA GLY A 44 -11.95 -0.17 21.20
C GLY A 44 -12.97 -1.30 21.37
N ASN A 45 -14.12 -0.96 21.95
CA ASN A 45 -15.19 -1.93 22.21
C ASN A 45 -15.77 -2.55 20.92
N GLY A 46 -15.79 -1.81 19.80
CA GLY A 46 -16.38 -2.25 18.54
C GLY A 46 -15.39 -2.61 17.43
N GLY A 47 -14.07 -2.47 17.65
CA GLY A 47 -13.12 -2.61 16.55
C GLY A 47 -11.72 -2.07 16.84
N HIS A 48 -10.92 -2.07 15.80
CA HIS A 48 -9.58 -1.52 15.75
C HIS A 48 -9.57 -0.24 14.92
N PHE A 49 -8.87 0.78 15.41
CA PHE A 49 -8.52 1.99 14.70
C PHE A 49 -7.02 1.92 14.44
N ILE A 50 -6.64 1.79 13.17
CA ILE A 50 -5.26 1.51 12.79
C ILE A 50 -4.76 2.62 11.88
N ASP A 51 -3.74 3.34 12.35
CA ASP A 51 -3.03 4.29 11.51
C ASP A 51 -1.92 3.56 10.75
N ILE A 52 -1.94 3.69 9.43
CA ILE A 52 -1.01 3.04 8.52
C ILE A 52 -0.39 4.08 7.59
N SER A 53 0.94 4.12 7.56
CA SER A 53 1.69 4.85 6.55
C SER A 53 1.93 3.94 5.36
N VAL A 54 1.54 4.41 4.18
CA VAL A 54 1.67 3.66 2.93
C VAL A 54 2.63 4.38 2.01
N GLN A 55 3.69 3.68 1.61
CA GLN A 55 4.57 4.09 0.53
C GLN A 55 4.17 3.32 -0.72
N ASN A 56 3.92 4.01 -1.82
CA ASN A 56 3.71 3.40 -3.14
C ASN A 56 4.61 4.10 -4.14
N PHE A 57 5.69 3.42 -4.48
CA PHE A 57 6.76 3.98 -5.27
C PHE A 57 7.27 5.28 -4.64
N ASP A 58 7.08 6.42 -5.29
CA ASP A 58 7.64 7.70 -4.85
C ASP A 58 6.65 8.54 -4.01
N LYS A 59 5.44 8.04 -3.77
CA LYS A 59 4.40 8.71 -2.99
C LYS A 59 4.20 8.05 -1.64
N SER A 60 4.04 8.87 -0.60
CA SER A 60 3.67 8.46 0.74
C SER A 60 2.36 9.12 1.19
N SER A 61 1.63 8.41 2.04
CA SER A 61 0.39 8.88 2.66
C SER A 61 0.22 8.27 4.04
N LEU A 62 -0.74 8.82 4.79
CA LEU A 62 -1.19 8.32 6.07
C LEU A 62 -2.69 8.06 6.00
N HIS A 63 -3.12 6.91 6.49
CA HIS A 63 -4.51 6.50 6.52
C HIS A 63 -4.87 5.95 7.88
N THR A 64 -6.10 6.22 8.31
CA THR A 64 -6.71 5.56 9.46
C THR A 64 -7.77 4.60 8.95
N VAL A 65 -7.58 3.32 9.25
CA VAL A 65 -8.50 2.25 8.84
C VAL A 65 -9.23 1.72 10.06
N ILE A 66 -10.56 1.68 9.99
CA ILE A 66 -11.41 1.16 11.06
C ILE A 66 -11.87 -0.25 10.70
N ILE A 67 -11.52 -1.24 11.52
CA ILE A 67 -11.90 -2.63 11.34
C ILE A 67 -12.79 -3.04 12.51
N SER A 68 -14.06 -3.34 12.24
CA SER A 68 -14.96 -3.89 13.26
C SER A 68 -14.56 -5.30 13.67
N LYS A 69 -14.73 -5.66 14.95
CA LYS A 69 -14.43 -7.01 15.46
C LYS A 69 -15.24 -8.10 14.75
N GLU A 70 -16.48 -7.77 14.41
CA GLU A 70 -17.42 -8.65 13.72
C GLU A 70 -16.88 -9.01 12.34
N TRP A 71 -16.53 -8.00 11.54
CA TRP A 71 -16.03 -8.23 10.17
C TRP A 71 -14.68 -8.95 10.13
N LEU A 72 -13.77 -8.66 11.07
CA LEU A 72 -12.54 -9.45 11.22
C LEU A 72 -12.85 -10.93 11.50
N SER A 73 -13.81 -11.19 12.40
CA SER A 73 -14.23 -12.55 12.76
C SER A 73 -14.95 -13.26 11.59
N GLU A 74 -15.77 -12.54 10.83
CA GLU A 74 -16.43 -13.02 9.61
C GLU A 74 -15.39 -13.46 8.57
N LEU A 75 -14.38 -12.63 8.30
CA LEU A 75 -13.31 -12.94 7.35
C LEU A 75 -12.44 -14.13 7.80
N ILE A 76 -12.12 -14.21 9.10
CA ILE A 76 -11.42 -15.37 9.67
C ILE A 76 -12.24 -16.65 9.48
N THR A 77 -13.55 -16.57 9.69
CA THR A 77 -14.47 -17.71 9.50
C THR A 77 -14.52 -18.13 8.03
N LEU A 78 -14.62 -17.17 7.10
CA LEU A 78 -14.58 -17.42 5.65
C LEU A 78 -13.24 -18.04 5.23
N ALA A 79 -12.14 -17.61 5.85
CA ALA A 79 -10.80 -18.18 5.64
C ALA A 79 -10.60 -19.57 6.29
N GLY A 80 -11.64 -20.18 6.87
CA GLY A 80 -11.58 -21.50 7.49
C GLY A 80 -10.94 -21.52 8.87
N GLY A 81 -11.02 -20.41 9.61
CA GLY A 81 -10.47 -20.27 10.97
C GLY A 81 -8.98 -19.94 11.01
N ALA A 82 -8.39 -19.49 9.90
CA ALA A 82 -7.01 -19.04 9.84
C ALA A 82 -6.77 -17.81 10.73
N THR A 83 -5.55 -17.66 11.24
CA THR A 83 -5.21 -16.53 12.13
C THR A 83 -4.92 -15.27 11.32
N CYS A 84 -5.63 -14.18 11.60
CA CYS A 84 -5.34 -12.85 11.06
C CYS A 84 -5.44 -11.81 12.17
N THR A 85 -4.45 -10.92 12.25
CA THR A 85 -4.53 -9.73 13.11
C THR A 85 -5.21 -8.59 12.36
N ALA A 86 -5.77 -7.62 13.10
CA ALA A 86 -6.33 -6.41 12.49
C ALA A 86 -5.27 -5.64 11.68
N GLU A 87 -4.01 -5.59 12.14
CA GLU A 87 -2.90 -4.97 11.42
C GLU A 87 -2.59 -5.66 10.09
N THR A 88 -2.59 -6.99 10.07
CA THR A 88 -2.38 -7.77 8.85
C THR A 88 -3.51 -7.53 7.86
N LEU A 89 -4.76 -7.56 8.35
CA LEU A 89 -5.93 -7.24 7.54
C LEU A 89 -5.84 -5.82 6.97
N THR A 90 -5.42 -4.82 7.76
CA THR A 90 -5.20 -3.45 7.27
C THR A 90 -4.20 -3.40 6.11
N LYS A 91 -3.09 -4.14 6.21
CA LYS A 91 -2.12 -4.22 5.11
C LYS A 91 -2.73 -4.85 3.86
N TYR A 92 -3.51 -5.93 4.01
CA TYR A 92 -4.22 -6.56 2.89
C TYR A 92 -5.21 -5.61 2.23
N ILE A 93 -6.01 -4.87 3.01
CA ILE A 93 -6.94 -3.88 2.47
C ILE A 93 -6.20 -2.82 1.67
N MET A 94 -5.13 -2.23 2.24
CA MET A 94 -4.36 -1.21 1.54
C MET A 94 -3.69 -1.76 0.29
N PHE A 95 -3.12 -2.97 0.36
CA PHE A 95 -2.55 -3.62 -0.81
C PHE A 95 -3.61 -3.85 -1.91
N TYR A 96 -4.77 -4.37 -1.55
CA TYR A 96 -5.89 -4.60 -2.47
C TYR A 96 -6.34 -3.31 -3.15
N LEU A 97 -6.53 -2.24 -2.37
CA LEU A 97 -6.92 -0.93 -2.90
C LEU A 97 -5.89 -0.40 -3.92
N LEU A 98 -4.59 -0.53 -3.62
CA LEU A 98 -3.53 -0.10 -4.53
C LEU A 98 -3.41 -0.95 -5.78
N ASP A 99 -3.73 -2.24 -5.69
CA ASP A 99 -3.74 -3.13 -6.86
C ASP A 99 -4.93 -2.82 -7.78
N ASN A 100 -6.06 -2.42 -7.20
CA ASN A 100 -7.25 -1.98 -7.92
C ASN A 100 -7.23 -0.50 -8.35
N GLY A 101 -6.06 0.16 -8.28
CA GLY A 101 -5.86 1.48 -8.87
C GLY A 101 -6.26 2.66 -7.98
N MET A 102 -6.45 2.47 -6.68
CA MET A 102 -6.63 3.57 -5.74
C MET A 102 -5.44 4.53 -5.80
N LYS A 103 -5.72 5.82 -5.98
CA LYS A 103 -4.71 6.88 -5.91
C LYS A 103 -4.35 7.14 -4.45
N ILE A 104 -3.07 7.36 -4.17
CA ILE A 104 -2.57 7.63 -2.80
C ILE A 104 -2.57 9.13 -2.46
N ASP A 105 -3.15 9.94 -3.31
CA ASP A 105 -3.17 11.37 -3.06
C ASP A 105 -4.00 11.64 -1.78
N ASN A 106 -3.42 12.33 -0.80
CA ASN A 106 -4.13 12.68 0.45
C ASN A 106 -5.39 13.49 0.08
N THR A 107 -6.56 12.95 0.37
CA THR A 107 -7.85 13.59 0.00
C THR A 107 -8.42 14.45 1.12
N GLU A 108 -7.62 14.81 2.13
CA GLU A 108 -8.06 15.66 3.23
C GLU A 108 -8.52 17.03 2.68
N GLY A 109 -9.79 17.38 2.92
CA GLY A 109 -10.39 18.62 2.42
C GLY A 109 -10.92 18.58 0.97
N MET A 110 -10.90 17.42 0.29
CA MET A 110 -11.58 17.27 -1.00
C MET A 110 -13.11 17.17 -0.81
N ILE A 111 -13.86 18.12 -1.38
CA ILE A 111 -15.33 18.14 -1.44
C ILE A 111 -15.84 17.43 -2.70
N ASP A 112 -15.23 16.31 -3.07
CA ASP A 112 -15.75 15.48 -4.17
C ASP A 112 -16.39 14.22 -3.57
N ALA A 113 -17.72 14.18 -3.59
CA ALA A 113 -18.51 13.09 -3.03
C ALA A 113 -18.31 11.76 -3.80
N ALA A 114 -17.73 11.79 -5.00
CA ALA A 114 -17.43 10.59 -5.78
C ALA A 114 -16.07 9.96 -5.42
N ALA A 115 -15.23 10.64 -4.65
CA ALA A 115 -13.93 10.12 -4.23
C ALA A 115 -14.08 9.30 -2.93
N PHE A 116 -13.54 8.07 -2.93
CA PHE A 116 -13.42 7.27 -1.71
C PHE A 116 -12.63 8.08 -0.66
N PRO A 117 -13.09 8.22 0.61
CA PRO A 117 -12.39 8.99 1.62
C PRO A 117 -11.12 8.23 2.03
N ILE A 118 -10.01 8.52 1.37
CA ILE A 118 -8.83 7.64 1.44
C ILE A 118 -8.16 7.74 2.81
N ASN A 119 -8.20 8.91 3.45
CA ASN A 119 -7.46 9.15 4.69
C ASN A 119 -8.14 8.56 5.94
N TYR A 120 -9.46 8.37 5.93
CA TYR A 120 -10.22 7.83 7.06
C TYR A 120 -11.42 7.04 6.55
N PHE A 121 -11.39 5.71 6.69
CA PHE A 121 -12.49 4.87 6.24
C PHE A 121 -12.65 3.61 7.09
N SER A 122 -13.88 3.11 7.12
CA SER A 122 -14.14 1.76 7.62
C SER A 122 -13.79 0.75 6.54
N ALA A 123 -13.05 -0.28 6.91
CA ALA A 123 -12.67 -1.32 5.98
C ALA A 123 -13.87 -2.03 5.32
N ARG A 124 -15.01 -2.10 6.04
CA ARG A 124 -16.26 -2.61 5.48
C ARG A 124 -16.81 -1.72 4.36
N GLN A 125 -16.50 -0.43 4.31
CA GLN A 125 -16.91 0.44 3.20
C GLN A 125 -16.27 0.01 1.88
N VAL A 126 -15.07 -0.59 1.91
CA VAL A 126 -14.36 -1.04 0.70
C VAL A 126 -15.24 -2.00 -0.12
N LYS A 127 -16.04 -2.86 0.52
CA LYS A 127 -16.91 -3.81 -0.18
C LYS A 127 -18.04 -3.17 -0.98
N TYR A 128 -18.42 -1.93 -0.64
CA TYR A 128 -19.44 -1.21 -1.41
C TYR A 128 -18.87 -0.64 -2.72
N PHE A 129 -17.54 -0.49 -2.80
CA PHE A 129 -16.85 0.05 -3.98
C PHE A 129 -16.15 -1.03 -4.81
N TYR A 130 -15.79 -2.16 -4.20
CA TYR A 130 -15.05 -3.24 -4.84
C TYR A 130 -15.75 -4.59 -4.60
N GLU A 131 -16.37 -5.12 -5.65
CA GLU A 131 -16.96 -6.46 -5.65
C GLU A 131 -15.88 -7.54 -5.49
N GLY A 132 -16.16 -8.59 -4.74
CA GLY A 132 -15.23 -9.72 -4.56
C GLY A 132 -14.09 -9.47 -3.54
N VAL A 133 -14.10 -8.32 -2.84
CA VAL A 133 -13.03 -8.00 -1.89
C VAL A 133 -13.04 -8.92 -0.67
N GLU A 134 -14.21 -9.34 -0.18
CA GLU A 134 -14.30 -10.20 1.00
C GLU A 134 -13.68 -11.58 0.72
N GLU A 135 -13.96 -12.16 -0.45
CA GLU A 135 -13.38 -13.43 -0.91
C GLU A 135 -11.87 -13.30 -1.09
N THR A 136 -11.41 -12.23 -1.76
CA THR A 136 -9.98 -12.02 -2.00
C THR A 136 -9.21 -11.85 -0.69
N LEU A 137 -9.76 -11.11 0.27
CA LEU A 137 -9.14 -10.93 1.58
C LEU A 137 -9.14 -12.24 2.39
N ALA A 138 -10.23 -13.01 2.35
CA ALA A 138 -10.31 -14.31 3.01
C ALA A 138 -9.28 -15.30 2.43
N ASP A 139 -9.10 -15.33 1.12
CA ASP A 139 -8.09 -16.16 0.46
C ASP A 139 -6.68 -15.74 0.89
N TRP A 140 -6.36 -14.44 0.94
CA TRP A 140 -5.04 -13.97 1.40
C TRP A 140 -4.78 -14.26 2.87
N ILE A 141 -5.81 -14.19 3.72
CA ILE A 141 -5.72 -14.60 5.12
C ILE A 141 -5.40 -16.10 5.21
N LYS A 142 -6.10 -16.93 4.43
CA LYS A 142 -5.90 -18.38 4.40
C LYS A 142 -4.50 -18.76 3.89
N GLU A 143 -4.00 -18.04 2.90
CA GLU A 143 -2.67 -18.26 2.31
C GLU A 143 -1.54 -17.67 3.16
N GLY A 144 -1.84 -16.80 4.13
CA GLY A 144 -0.83 -16.08 4.89
C GLY A 144 0.05 -15.20 3.99
N LYS A 145 -0.56 -14.55 2.99
CA LYS A 145 0.15 -13.78 1.97
C LYS A 145 1.08 -12.73 2.60
N GLU A 146 2.29 -12.62 2.09
CA GLU A 146 3.21 -11.53 2.45
C GLU A 146 2.94 -10.29 1.56
N VAL A 147 2.74 -9.13 2.18
CA VAL A 147 2.48 -7.83 1.52
C VAL A 147 3.37 -6.72 2.05
#